data_AF-A0A5D4NKY4-F1
#
_entry.id   AF-A0A5D4NKY4-F1
#
_cell.length_a   1.000
_cell.length_b   1.000
_cell.length_c   1.000
_cell.angle_alpha   90.00
_cell.angle_beta   90.00
_cell.angle_gamma   90.00
#
_symmetry.space_group_name_H-M   'P 1'
#
loop_
_entity.id
_entity.type
_entity.pdbx_description
1 polymer ?
#
loop_
_entity_poly.entity_id
_entity_poly.type
_entity_poly.pdbx_seq_one_letter_code
_entity_poly.pdbx_strand_id
1 'polypeptide(L)'
;MVVLISIAVTLLLVYFLTPKKLKRIEIYSVFFSSLYSALAFDALFKGRFNLYYYGSDAEVHYIDFMFRLCLYPLTCLILLNLFPQKLSMAWRILYLIGWALLLTLIEWGMVQLSVIKYDGWKLYYTPLKYGLIFCLVLLNWVVTKKLAKQSPA
;
A
#
# COMPACT_ATOMS: atom_id res chain seq x y z
N MET A 1 -18.29 0.27 4.81
CA MET A 1 -18.45 1.15 3.63
C MET A 1 -18.09 2.61 3.89
N VAL A 2 -18.77 3.34 4.79
CA VAL A 2 -18.48 4.78 5.05
C VAL A 2 -17.02 5.04 5.43
N VAL A 3 -16.45 4.20 6.30
CA VAL A 3 -15.05 4.31 6.75
C VAL A 3 -14.06 4.18 5.58
N LEU A 4 -14.27 3.21 4.69
CA LEU A 4 -13.41 2.99 3.52
C LEU A 4 -13.48 4.16 2.53
N ILE A 5 -14.68 4.70 2.31
CA ILE A 5 -14.89 5.90 1.47
C ILE A 5 -14.15 7.09 2.07
N SER A 6 -14.28 7.30 3.38
CA SER A 6 -13.58 8.39 4.09
C SER A 6 -12.06 8.28 3.96
N ILE A 7 -11.50 7.07 4.11
CA ILE A 7 -10.06 6.81 3.90
C ILE A 7 -9.65 7.10 2.45
N ALA A 8 -10.45 6.64 1.47
CA ALA A 8 -10.17 6.86 0.06
C ALA A 8 -10.17 8.35 -0.30
N VAL A 9 -11.16 9.10 0.15
CA VAL A 9 -11.25 10.56 -0.05
C VAL A 9 -10.07 11.25 0.61
N THR A 10 -9.72 10.87 1.83
CA THR A 10 -8.57 11.44 2.56
C THR A 10 -7.27 11.21 1.81
N LEU A 11 -7.03 9.98 1.33
CA LEU A 11 -5.84 9.67 0.54
C LEU A 11 -5.82 10.40 -0.80
N LEU A 12 -6.97 10.59 -1.45
CA LEU A 12 -7.07 11.38 -2.69
C LEU A 12 -6.69 12.83 -2.43
N LEU A 13 -7.22 13.45 -1.37
CA LEU A 13 -6.87 14.81 -0.97
C LEU A 13 -5.38 14.93 -0.68
N VAL A 14 -4.82 14.03 0.12
CA VAL A 14 -3.37 14.00 0.42
C VAL A 14 -2.56 13.84 -0.86
N TYR A 15 -3.00 12.98 -1.78
CA TYR A 15 -2.35 12.84 -3.08
C TYR A 15 -2.34 14.15 -3.85
N PHE A 16 -3.47 14.85 -3.99
CA PHE A 16 -3.53 16.13 -4.70
C PHE A 16 -2.66 17.22 -4.06
N LEU A 17 -2.54 17.23 -2.73
CA LEU A 17 -1.68 18.17 -1.99
C LEU A 17 -0.18 17.81 -2.08
N THR A 18 0.15 16.57 -2.41
CA THR A 18 1.52 16.07 -2.48
C THR A 18 2.23 16.52 -3.76
N PRO A 19 3.48 17.04 -3.69
CA PRO A 19 4.25 17.40 -4.87
C PRO A 19 4.50 16.19 -5.77
N LYS A 20 4.18 16.32 -7.07
CA LYS A 20 4.35 15.25 -8.06
C LYS A 20 5.80 15.19 -8.53
N LYS A 21 6.58 14.27 -7.98
CA LYS A 21 7.98 14.05 -8.36
C LYS A 21 8.18 12.90 -9.34
N LEU A 22 7.20 12.01 -9.44
CA LEU A 22 7.26 10.81 -10.27
C LEU A 22 6.95 11.11 -11.74
N LYS A 23 7.71 10.51 -12.66
CA LYS A 23 7.43 10.54 -14.11
C LYS A 23 6.23 9.64 -14.44
N ARG A 24 5.59 9.83 -15.60
CA ARG A 24 4.43 9.01 -16.04
C ARG A 24 4.72 7.50 -16.03
N ILE A 25 5.89 7.09 -16.54
CA ILE A 25 6.32 5.68 -16.53
C ILE A 25 6.53 5.14 -15.11
N GLU A 26 7.03 5.98 -14.20
CA GLU A 26 7.21 5.61 -12.80
C GLU A 26 5.86 5.47 -12.10
N ILE A 27 4.91 6.38 -12.35
CA ILE A 27 3.54 6.29 -11.83
C ILE A 27 2.88 4.99 -12.27
N TYR A 28 2.96 4.65 -13.56
CA TYR A 28 2.44 3.40 -14.11
C TYR A 28 3.06 2.19 -13.40
N SER A 29 4.39 2.14 -13.31
CA SER A 29 5.13 1.04 -12.69
C SER A 29 4.78 0.87 -11.21
N VAL A 30 4.70 1.98 -10.45
CA VAL A 30 4.33 1.98 -9.04
C VAL A 30 2.90 1.51 -8.85
N PHE A 31 1.98 1.96 -9.70
CA PHE A 31 0.58 1.57 -9.63
C PHE A 31 0.42 0.06 -9.78
N PHE A 32 0.99 -0.53 -10.83
CA PHE A 32 0.86 -1.96 -11.07
C PHE A 32 1.68 -2.82 -10.11
N SER A 33 2.89 -2.40 -9.73
CA SER A 33 3.71 -3.15 -8.76
C SER A 33 3.10 -3.18 -7.36
N SER A 34 2.52 -2.06 -6.92
CA SER A 34 1.81 -2.02 -5.63
C SER A 34 0.56 -2.88 -5.64
N LEU A 35 -0.22 -2.85 -6.73
CA LEU A 35 -1.38 -3.70 -6.89
C LEU A 35 -1.02 -5.19 -6.88
N TYR A 36 -0.03 -5.58 -7.69
CA TYR A 36 0.45 -6.96 -7.75
C TYR A 36 0.95 -7.44 -6.39
N SER A 37 1.74 -6.62 -5.70
CA SER A 37 2.24 -6.96 -4.37
C SER A 37 1.09 -7.13 -3.37
N ALA A 38 0.14 -6.19 -3.32
CA ALA A 38 -1.00 -6.29 -2.42
C ALA A 38 -1.84 -7.56 -2.67
N LEU A 39 -2.12 -7.87 -3.95
CA LEU A 39 -2.88 -9.06 -4.33
C LEU A 39 -2.13 -10.36 -4.05
N ALA A 40 -0.80 -10.39 -4.24
CA ALA A 40 0.02 -11.56 -3.92
C ALA A 40 0.01 -11.85 -2.41
N PHE A 41 0.12 -10.80 -1.58
CA PHE A 41 0.03 -10.93 -0.13
C PHE A 41 -1.37 -11.37 0.32
N ASP A 42 -2.45 -10.81 -0.25
CA ASP A 42 -3.82 -11.27 0.02
C ASP A 42 -4.00 -12.74 -0.43
N ALA A 43 -3.51 -13.14 -1.59
CA ALA A 43 -3.61 -14.52 -2.07
C ALA A 43 -2.91 -15.52 -1.14
N LEU A 44 -1.74 -15.16 -0.60
CA LEU A 44 -1.02 -15.98 0.37
C LEU A 44 -1.73 -16.00 1.73
N PHE A 45 -1.90 -14.84 2.36
CA PHE A 45 -2.32 -14.78 3.76
C PHE A 45 -3.82 -14.96 3.96
N LYS A 46 -4.65 -14.40 3.08
CA LYS A 46 -6.10 -14.64 3.07
C LYS A 46 -6.43 -15.94 2.34
N GLY A 47 -5.92 -16.15 1.13
CA GLY A 47 -6.30 -17.29 0.30
C GLY A 47 -5.74 -18.63 0.77
N ARG A 48 -4.43 -18.73 1.00
CA ARG A 48 -3.77 -19.99 1.37
C ARG A 48 -3.85 -20.29 2.87
N PHE A 49 -3.66 -19.27 3.71
CA PHE A 49 -3.57 -19.43 5.15
C PHE A 49 -4.81 -19.00 5.93
N ASN A 50 -5.83 -18.42 5.27
CA ASN A 50 -7.09 -18.03 5.92
C ASN A 50 -6.93 -17.12 7.15
N LEU A 51 -5.87 -16.31 7.19
CA LEU A 51 -5.50 -15.61 8.42
C LEU A 51 -6.38 -14.40 8.75
N TYR A 52 -7.02 -13.81 7.74
CA TYR A 52 -7.94 -12.69 7.92
C TYR A 52 -8.97 -12.63 6.81
N TYR A 53 -10.13 -12.07 7.13
CA TYR A 53 -11.25 -11.85 6.24
C TYR A 53 -11.69 -10.39 6.27
N TYR A 54 -12.42 -9.99 5.23
CA TYR A 54 -12.97 -8.65 5.10
C TYR A 54 -14.49 -8.75 5.15
N GLY A 55 -15.11 -7.92 5.99
CA GLY A 55 -16.56 -7.90 6.17
C GLY A 55 -17.12 -9.01 7.06
N SER A 56 -18.45 -9.17 6.98
CA SER A 56 -19.24 -10.10 7.79
C SER A 56 -19.06 -11.55 7.35
N ASP A 57 -18.94 -11.74 6.03
CA ASP A 57 -19.03 -13.03 5.35
C ASP A 57 -17.75 -13.35 4.58
N ALA A 58 -17.53 -14.63 4.29
CA ALA A 58 -16.38 -15.09 3.49
C ALA A 58 -16.46 -14.67 2.00
N GLU A 59 -17.60 -14.10 1.59
CA GLU A 59 -17.87 -13.70 0.21
C GLU A 59 -17.10 -12.43 -0.19
N VAL A 60 -16.67 -12.41 -1.45
CA VAL A 60 -15.95 -11.26 -2.00
C VAL A 60 -16.97 -10.21 -2.44
N HIS A 61 -17.10 -9.13 -1.68
CA HIS A 61 -17.82 -7.96 -2.17
C HIS A 61 -16.97 -7.24 -3.23
N TYR A 62 -17.50 -7.12 -4.45
CA TYR A 62 -16.85 -6.42 -5.56
C TYR A 62 -16.40 -4.99 -5.22
N ILE A 63 -17.16 -4.34 -4.34
CA ILE A 63 -16.86 -2.99 -3.84
C ILE A 63 -15.55 -2.97 -3.03
N ASP A 64 -15.33 -3.97 -2.18
CA ASP A 64 -14.10 -4.07 -1.37
C ASP A 64 -12.87 -4.35 -2.23
N PHE A 65 -13.05 -5.07 -3.34
CA PHE A 65 -12.01 -5.29 -4.34
C PHE A 65 -11.65 -3.99 -5.09
N MET A 66 -12.65 -3.21 -5.52
CA MET A 66 -12.43 -1.91 -6.16
C MET A 66 -11.73 -0.91 -5.23
N PHE A 67 -12.09 -0.88 -3.94
CA PHE A 67 -11.39 -0.01 -3.00
C PHE A 67 -9.92 -0.39 -2.84
N ARG A 68 -9.56 -1.68 -2.83
CA ARG A 68 -8.13 -2.09 -2.81
C ARG A 68 -7.39 -1.69 -4.06
N LEU A 69 -8.02 -1.85 -5.22
CA LEU A 69 -7.48 -1.45 -6.51
C LEU A 69 -7.07 0.03 -6.52
N CYS A 70 -7.77 0.88 -5.77
CA CYS A 70 -7.46 2.30 -5.68
C CYS A 70 -6.58 2.66 -4.47
N LEU A 71 -6.89 2.15 -3.27
CA LEU A 71 -6.26 2.54 -2.01
C LEU A 71 -4.78 2.16 -1.93
N TYR A 72 -4.43 0.93 -2.33
CA TYR A 72 -3.05 0.46 -2.26
C TYR A 72 -2.13 1.23 -3.22
N PRO A 73 -2.47 1.36 -4.51
CA PRO A 73 -1.68 2.18 -5.42
C PRO A 73 -1.58 3.64 -5.02
N LEU A 74 -2.70 4.24 -4.57
CA LEU A 74 -2.72 5.63 -4.16
C LEU A 74 -1.79 5.89 -2.96
N THR A 75 -1.82 4.99 -1.97
CA THR A 75 -0.92 5.05 -0.82
C THR A 75 0.54 4.95 -1.25
N CYS A 76 0.88 4.01 -2.13
CA CYS A 76 2.24 3.83 -2.61
C CYS A 76 2.74 5.02 -3.45
N LEU A 77 1.85 5.64 -4.24
CA LEU A 77 2.16 6.86 -4.99
C LEU A 77 2.44 8.04 -4.07
N ILE A 78 1.66 8.23 -3.01
CA ILE A 78 1.92 9.27 -1.99
C ILE A 78 3.26 9.00 -1.31
N LEU A 79 3.46 7.76 -0.85
CA LEU A 79 4.68 7.33 -0.17
C LEU A 79 5.92 7.62 -1.02
N LEU A 80 5.91 7.31 -2.31
CA LEU A 80 7.06 7.54 -3.19
C LEU A 80 7.24 9.00 -3.62
N ASN A 81 6.16 9.77 -3.78
CA ASN A 81 6.27 11.21 -4.04
C ASN A 81 6.86 11.99 -2.85
N LEU A 82 6.54 11.57 -1.62
CA LEU A 82 7.08 12.16 -0.39
C LEU A 82 8.41 11.52 0.03
N PHE A 83 8.89 10.47 -0.65
CA PHE A 83 10.07 9.74 -0.26
C PHE A 83 11.34 10.63 -0.21
N PRO A 84 12.08 10.64 0.92
CA PRO A 84 13.22 11.54 1.11
C PRO A 84 14.50 11.02 0.43
N GLN A 85 14.57 11.17 -0.91
CA GLN A 85 15.72 10.71 -1.72
C GLN A 85 17.05 11.37 -1.37
N LYS A 86 17.05 12.58 -0.81
CA LYS A 86 18.28 13.32 -0.49
C LYS A 86 18.80 13.04 0.93
N LEU A 87 18.01 12.39 1.78
CA LEU A 87 18.40 12.08 3.16
C LEU A 87 19.20 10.78 3.26
N SER A 88 19.85 10.59 4.41
CA SER A 88 20.62 9.39 4.76
C SER A 88 19.76 8.12 4.75
N MET A 89 20.41 6.96 4.62
CA MET A 89 19.71 5.68 4.59
C MET A 89 18.88 5.42 5.85
N ALA A 90 19.34 5.87 7.03
CA ALA A 90 18.59 5.77 8.28
C ALA A 90 17.25 6.51 8.23
N TRP A 91 17.24 7.75 7.70
CA TRP A 91 16.00 8.53 7.54
C TRP A 91 15.02 7.88 6.57
N ARG A 92 15.52 7.24 5.51
CA ARG A 92 14.67 6.50 4.55
C ARG A 92 14.04 5.27 5.19
N ILE A 93 14.80 4.53 6.00
CA ILE A 93 14.29 3.37 6.75
C ILE A 93 13.24 3.83 7.76
N LEU A 94 13.54 4.88 8.54
CA LEU A 94 12.59 5.45 9.51
C LEU A 94 11.30 5.92 8.83
N TYR A 95 11.40 6.53 7.65
CA TYR A 95 10.25 6.92 6.85
C TYR A 95 9.37 5.72 6.46
N LEU A 96 9.97 4.61 6.00
CA LEU A 96 9.22 3.39 5.67
C LEU A 96 8.58 2.75 6.91
N ILE A 97 9.29 2.73 8.04
CA ILE A 97 8.76 2.26 9.32
C ILE A 97 7.57 3.12 9.75
N GLY A 98 7.69 4.44 9.66
CA GLY A 98 6.60 5.37 9.98
C GLY A 98 5.35 5.11 9.13
N TRP A 99 5.51 4.89 7.83
CA TRP A 99 4.40 4.50 6.95
C TRP A 99 3.81 3.14 7.30
N ALA A 100 4.64 2.14 7.61
CA ALA A 100 4.16 0.81 7.97
C ALA A 100 3.36 0.84 9.28
N LEU A 101 3.81 1.62 10.27
CA LEU A 101 3.09 1.85 11.51
C LEU A 101 1.78 2.61 11.29
N LEU A 102 1.79 3.66 10.45
CA LEU A 102 0.58 4.40 10.10
C LEU A 102 -0.48 3.49 9.47
N LEU A 103 -0.09 2.66 8.48
CA LEU A 103 -1.02 1.69 7.89
C LEU A 103 -1.47 0.62 8.87
N THR A 104 -0.61 0.23 9.81
CA THR A 104 -0.99 -0.70 10.89
C THR A 104 -2.04 -0.08 11.81
N LEU A 105 -1.94 1.21 12.13
CA LEU A 105 -2.94 1.93 12.93
C LEU A 105 -4.27 2.03 12.18
N ILE A 106 -4.25 2.33 10.89
CA ILE A 106 -5.45 2.35 10.05
C ILE A 106 -6.09 0.95 10.00
N GLU A 107 -5.28 -0.10 9.82
CA GLU A 107 -5.76 -1.48 9.83
C GLU A 107 -6.37 -1.87 11.18
N TRP A 108 -5.71 -1.51 12.28
CA TRP A 108 -6.23 -1.74 13.62
C TRP A 108 -7.59 -1.04 13.82
N GLY A 109 -7.74 0.21 13.37
CA GLY A 109 -9.03 0.90 13.39
C GLY A 109 -10.08 0.18 12.55
N MET A 110 -9.72 -0.37 11.39
CA MET A 110 -10.62 -1.18 10.57
C MET A 110 -11.02 -2.50 11.26
N VAL A 111 -10.15 -3.09 12.07
CA VAL A 111 -10.49 -4.26 12.89
C VAL A 111 -11.52 -3.90 13.96
N GLN A 112 -11.34 -2.78 14.67
CA GLN A 112 -12.31 -2.33 15.68
C GLN A 112 -13.69 -2.04 15.08
N LEU A 113 -13.72 -1.55 13.84
CA LEU A 113 -14.95 -1.24 13.10
C LEU A 113 -15.55 -2.45 12.38
N SER A 114 -15.05 -3.68 12.67
CA SER A 114 -15.48 -4.94 12.05
C SER A 114 -15.41 -4.95 10.51
N VAL A 115 -14.57 -4.09 9.92
CA VAL A 115 -14.26 -4.08 8.48
C VAL A 115 -13.29 -5.22 8.15
N ILE A 116 -12.37 -5.52 9.08
CA ILE A 116 -11.42 -6.62 9.00
C ILE A 116 -11.66 -7.54 10.19
N LYS A 117 -11.74 -8.84 9.94
CA LYS A 117 -11.77 -9.87 10.98
C LYS A 117 -10.49 -10.68 10.90
N TYR A 118 -9.76 -10.76 12.00
CA TYR A 118 -8.60 -11.65 12.09
C TYR A 118 -9.05 -13.05 12.47
N ASP A 119 -8.51 -14.04 11.79
CA ASP A 119 -8.67 -15.46 12.08
C ASP A 119 -7.28 -16.11 12.16
N GLY A 120 -6.61 -15.93 13.29
CA GLY A 120 -5.21 -16.33 13.47
C GLY A 120 -4.16 -15.31 13.00
N TRP A 121 -4.55 -14.27 12.24
CA TRP A 121 -3.68 -13.10 12.04
C TRP A 121 -3.49 -12.32 13.33
N LYS A 122 -2.26 -11.86 13.56
CA LYS A 122 -1.91 -11.03 14.69
C LYS A 122 -1.44 -9.68 14.19
N LEU A 123 -1.87 -8.61 14.85
CA LEU A 123 -1.61 -7.23 14.41
C LEU A 123 -0.12 -6.93 14.19
N TYR A 124 0.79 -7.58 14.92
CA TYR A 124 2.23 -7.38 14.75
C TYR A 124 2.80 -7.96 13.44
N TYR A 125 2.06 -8.81 12.72
CA TYR A 125 2.42 -9.21 11.35
C TYR A 125 2.12 -8.12 10.33
N THR A 126 1.21 -7.18 10.65
CA THR A 126 0.77 -6.11 9.74
C THR A 126 1.91 -5.13 9.38
N PRO A 127 2.74 -4.63 10.32
CA PRO A 127 3.90 -3.83 9.98
C PRO A 127 4.86 -4.55 9.04
N LEU A 128 5.07 -5.85 9.25
CA LEU A 128 5.97 -6.65 8.41
C LEU A 128 5.40 -6.81 6.98
N LYS A 129 4.09 -7.09 6.86
CA LYS A 129 3.37 -7.13 5.58
C LYS A 129 3.57 -5.84 4.79
N TYR A 130 3.28 -4.69 5.40
CA TYR A 130 3.43 -3.40 4.73
C TYR A 130 4.89 -3.06 4.42
N GLY A 131 5.82 -3.37 5.34
CA GLY A 131 7.25 -3.22 5.12
C GLY A 131 7.74 -3.98 3.89
N LEU A 132 7.35 -5.24 3.73
CA LEU A 132 7.70 -6.04 2.56
C LEU A 132 7.10 -5.48 1.26
N ILE A 133 5.82 -5.09 1.27
CA ILE A 133 5.17 -4.46 0.11
C ILE A 133 5.91 -3.18 -0.29
N PHE A 134 6.27 -2.32 0.66
CA PHE A 134 7.00 -1.09 0.37
C PHE A 134 8.40 -1.36 -0.18
N CYS A 135 9.11 -2.35 0.35
CA CYS A 135 10.40 -2.77 -0.19
C CYS A 135 10.29 -3.23 -1.64
N LEU A 136 9.29 -4.03 -1.98
CA LEU A 136 9.04 -4.50 -3.36
C LEU A 136 8.72 -3.34 -4.30
N VAL A 137 7.84 -2.43 -3.88
CA VAL A 137 7.46 -1.25 -4.68
C VAL A 137 8.64 -0.29 -4.85
N LEU A 138 9.44 -0.07 -3.80
CA LEU A 138 10.63 0.77 -3.86
C LEU A 138 11.68 0.16 -4.79
N LEU A 139 11.90 -1.16 -4.72
CA LEU A 139 12.80 -1.88 -5.62
C LEU A 139 12.34 -1.72 -7.07
N ASN A 140 11.05 -1.97 -7.34
CA ASN A 140 10.48 -1.81 -8.67
C ASN A 140 10.67 -0.38 -9.20
N TRP A 141 10.39 0.64 -8.38
CA TRP A 141 10.59 2.03 -8.77
C TRP A 141 12.06 2.37 -9.07
N VAL A 142 13.02 1.87 -8.27
CA VAL A 142 14.45 2.05 -8.52
C VAL A 142 14.87 1.41 -9.84
N VAL A 143 14.38 0.20 -10.15
CA VAL A 143 14.64 -0.50 -11.41
C VAL A 143 14.05 0.29 -12.59
N THR A 144 12.79 0.68 -12.51
CA THR A 144 12.10 1.46 -13.56
C THR A 144 12.81 2.79 -13.82
N LYS A 145 13.25 3.49 -12.77
CA LYS A 145 14.01 4.74 -12.91
C LYS A 145 15.35 4.53 -13.63
N LYS A 146 16.04 3.40 -13.40
CA LYS A 146 17.29 3.06 -14.10
C LYS A 146 17.03 2.74 -15.57
N LEU A 147 16.04 1.91 -15.86
CA LEU A 147 15.67 1.52 -17.23
C LEU A 147 15.21 2.72 -18.06
N ALA A 148 14.34 3.57 -17.49
CA ALA A 148 13.85 4.78 -18.16
C ALA A 148 14.94 5.83 -18.42
N LYS A 149 16.10 5.75 -17.76
CA LYS A 149 17.26 6.60 -18.04
C LYS A 149 18.11 6.04 -19.19
N GLN A 150 18.06 4.73 -19.42
CA GLN A 150 18.84 4.01 -20.43
C GLN A 150 18.17 3.97 -21.80
N SER A 151 16.85 4.16 -21.87
CA SER A 151 16.15 4.34 -23.15
C SER A 151 16.26 5.81 -23.61
N PRO A 152 17.07 6.14 -24.63
CA PRO A 152 16.88 7.38 -25.35
C PRO A 152 15.49 7.35 -26.00
N ALA A 153 14.74 8.42 -25.79
CA ALA A 153 13.46 8.65 -26.46
C ALA A 153 13.66 8.89 -27.96
#